data_AF-A0AAJ2H208-F1
#
_entry.id   AF-A0AAJ2H208-F1
#
_cell.length_a   1.000
_cell.length_b   1.000
_cell.length_c   1.000
_cell.angle_alpha   90.00
_cell.angle_beta   90.00
_cell.angle_gamma   90.00
#
_symmetry.space_group_name_H-M   'P 1'
#
loop_
_entity.id
_entity.type
_entity.pdbx_description
1 polymer ?
#
loop_
_entity_poly.entity_id
_entity_poly.type
_entity_poly.pdbx_seq_one_letter_code
_entity_poly.pdbx_strand_id
1 'polypeptide(L)'
;INVEQGWVAKLQQRLNQKYPKQHQVVNASVSGETTSGALARLPKLLTTYKPDIVVIELGGNDALRGQPPLSIQNNLNRLVTLSKKSKAEPLLLGMKIPPNY
;
A
#
# COMPACT_ATOMS: atom_id res chain seq x y z
N ILE A 1 7.41 16.29 -2.26
CA ILE A 1 7.52 15.10 -3.14
C ILE A 1 6.78 15.43 -4.42
N ASN A 2 7.43 15.40 -5.59
CA ASN A 2 6.74 15.60 -6.87
C ASN A 2 6.01 14.29 -7.23
N VAL A 3 4.67 14.30 -7.17
CA VAL A 3 3.82 13.11 -7.36
C VAL A 3 4.01 12.50 -8.74
N GLU A 4 4.31 13.30 -9.76
CA GLU A 4 4.52 12.85 -11.14
C GLU A 4 5.82 12.07 -11.34
N GLN A 5 6.79 12.21 -10.43
CA GLN A 5 8.04 11.45 -10.46
C GLN A 5 8.00 10.17 -9.62
N GLY A 6 6.93 9.99 -8.82
CA GLY A 6 6.73 8.83 -7.96
C GLY A 6 6.56 7.53 -8.76
N TRP A 7 6.88 6.39 -8.13
CA TRP A 7 6.78 5.09 -8.78
C TRP A 7 5.36 4.78 -9.29
N VAL A 8 4.33 5.27 -8.60
CA VAL A 8 2.92 5.09 -8.99
C VAL A 8 2.62 5.75 -10.34
N ALA A 9 3.10 6.99 -10.54
CA ALA A 9 2.95 7.70 -11.82
C ALA A 9 3.73 7.00 -12.94
N LYS A 10 4.96 6.56 -12.67
CA LYS A 10 5.76 5.77 -13.62
C LYS A 10 5.12 4.43 -13.96
N LEU A 11 4.47 3.78 -12.99
CA LEU A 11 3.72 2.55 -13.22
C LEU A 11 2.54 2.80 -14.17
N GLN A 12 1.73 3.83 -13.92
CA GLN A 12 0.62 4.19 -14.81
C GLN A 12 1.13 4.51 -16.23
N GLN A 13 2.22 5.27 -16.36
CA GLN A 13 2.83 5.57 -17.66
C GLN A 13 3.24 4.29 -18.40
N ARG A 14 3.93 3.37 -17.72
CA ARG A 14 4.36 2.10 -18.31
C ARG A 14 3.18 1.22 -18.72
N LEU A 15 2.13 1.16 -17.90
CA LEU A 15 0.91 0.43 -18.22
C LEU A 15 0.19 1.05 -19.42
N ASN A 16 0.13 2.38 -19.52
CA ASN A 16 -0.46 3.05 -20.69
C ASN A 16 0.31 2.80 -21.99
N GLN A 17 1.64 2.69 -21.91
CA GLN A 17 2.48 2.38 -23.07
C GLN A 17 2.30 0.94 -23.54
N LYS A 18 2.22 -0.02 -22.62
CA LYS A 18 2.16 -1.45 -22.94
C LYS A 18 0.72 -1.96 -23.17
N TYR A 19 -0.24 -1.40 -22.45
CA TYR A 19 -1.65 -1.80 -22.43
C TYR A 19 -2.55 -0.54 -22.42
N PRO A 20 -2.64 0.18 -23.56
CA PRO A 20 -3.32 1.47 -23.63
C PRO A 20 -4.76 1.42 -23.11
N LYS A 21 -5.07 2.27 -22.12
CA LYS A 21 -6.40 2.42 -21.50
C LYS A 21 -6.99 1.14 -20.86
N GLN A 22 -6.18 0.12 -20.60
CA GLN A 22 -6.66 -1.13 -19.97
C GLN A 22 -6.55 -1.14 -18.45
N HIS A 23 -5.63 -0.34 -17.88
CA HIS A 23 -5.35 -0.35 -16.45
C HIS A 23 -5.35 1.06 -15.87
N GLN A 24 -5.92 1.19 -14.68
CA GLN A 24 -5.90 2.40 -13.87
C GLN A 24 -5.17 2.13 -12.55
N VAL A 25 -4.30 3.05 -12.15
CA VAL A 25 -3.55 3.01 -10.91
C VAL A 25 -4.03 4.17 -10.03
N VAL A 26 -4.50 3.85 -8.84
CA VAL A 26 -4.93 4.83 -7.84
C VAL A 26 -3.82 5.03 -6.82
N ASN A 27 -3.31 6.25 -6.70
CA ASN A 27 -2.35 6.59 -5.66
C ASN A 27 -3.09 6.92 -4.35
N ALA A 28 -3.04 6.01 -3.38
CA ALA A 28 -3.62 6.20 -2.06
C ALA A 28 -2.59 6.49 -0.95
N SER A 29 -1.30 6.64 -1.32
CA SER A 29 -0.19 6.81 -0.40
C SER A 29 -0.25 8.14 0.35
N VAL A 30 0.11 8.11 1.64
CA VAL A 30 0.28 9.31 2.48
C VAL A 30 1.68 9.31 3.10
N SER A 31 2.36 10.45 3.03
CA SER A 31 3.70 10.60 3.62
C SER A 31 3.64 10.40 5.14
N GLY A 32 4.52 9.55 5.69
CA GLY A 32 4.57 9.26 7.12
C GLY A 32 3.49 8.29 7.63
N GLU A 33 2.75 7.64 6.72
CA GLU A 33 1.70 6.69 7.07
C GLU A 33 2.23 5.42 7.74
N THR A 34 1.48 4.91 8.73
CA THR A 34 1.77 3.66 9.44
C THR A 34 0.84 2.55 8.99
N THR A 35 1.18 1.31 9.34
CA THR A 35 0.29 0.17 9.18
C THR A 35 -1.07 0.38 9.87
N SER A 36 -1.09 1.00 11.05
CA SER A 36 -2.32 1.33 11.78
C SER A 36 -3.17 2.40 11.09
N GLY A 37 -2.54 3.48 10.59
CA GLY A 37 -3.24 4.55 9.87
C GLY A 37 -3.84 4.06 8.56
N ALA A 38 -3.08 3.26 7.80
CA ALA A 38 -3.60 2.61 6.60
C ALA A 38 -4.77 1.68 6.89
N LEU A 39 -4.72 0.91 7.99
CA LEU A 39 -5.79 -0.01 8.38
C LEU A 39 -7.12 0.71 8.65
N ALA A 40 -7.06 1.92 9.22
CA ALA A 40 -8.24 2.75 9.43
C ALA A 40 -8.84 3.28 8.11
N ARG A 41 -8.00 3.56 7.10
CA ARG A 41 -8.42 4.15 5.81
C ARG A 41 -8.84 3.13 4.76
N LEU A 42 -8.22 1.94 4.78
CA LEU A 42 -8.37 0.94 3.72
C LEU A 42 -9.83 0.57 3.41
N PRO A 43 -10.73 0.32 4.39
CA PRO A 43 -12.12 -0.05 4.07
C PRO A 43 -12.83 0.95 3.16
N LYS A 44 -12.66 2.26 3.40
CA LYS A 44 -13.25 3.32 2.57
C LYS A 44 -12.65 3.34 1.17
N LEU A 45 -11.35 3.08 1.04
CA LEU A 45 -10.66 3.03 -0.25
C LEU A 45 -11.14 1.82 -1.08
N LEU A 46 -11.28 0.65 -0.46
CA LEU A 46 -11.78 -0.55 -1.10
C LEU A 46 -13.21 -0.36 -1.63
N THR A 47 -14.09 0.26 -0.86
CA THR A 47 -15.47 0.53 -1.31
C THR A 47 -15.54 1.59 -2.41
N THR A 48 -14.66 2.59 -2.37
CA THR A 48 -14.64 3.70 -3.34
C THR A 48 -14.10 3.26 -4.69
N TYR A 49 -12.96 2.57 -4.71
CA TYR A 49 -12.23 2.26 -5.93
C TYR A 49 -12.48 0.86 -6.46
N LYS A 50 -12.97 -0.07 -5.60
CA LYS A 50 -13.22 -1.48 -5.95
C LYS A 50 -12.08 -2.11 -6.78
N PRO A 51 -10.83 -2.08 -6.27
CA PRO A 51 -9.67 -2.45 -7.07
C PRO A 51 -9.58 -3.96 -7.29
N ASP A 52 -8.98 -4.38 -8.41
CA ASP A 52 -8.59 -5.78 -8.63
C ASP A 52 -7.33 -6.16 -7.86
N ILE A 53 -6.42 -5.20 -7.64
CA ILE A 53 -5.13 -5.39 -6.97
C ILE A 53 -4.93 -4.29 -5.93
N VAL A 54 -4.42 -4.66 -4.75
CA VAL A 54 -4.00 -3.71 -3.70
C VAL A 54 -2.50 -3.89 -3.44
N VAL A 55 -1.70 -2.89 -3.80
CA VAL A 55 -0.27 -2.88 -3.50
C VAL A 55 -0.06 -2.27 -2.11
N ILE A 56 0.52 -3.03 -1.19
CA ILE A 56 0.77 -2.63 0.20
C ILE A 56 2.27 -2.40 0.38
N GLU A 57 2.66 -1.16 0.63
CA GLU A 57 4.04 -0.74 0.92
C GLU A 57 4.03 0.09 2.21
N LEU A 58 4.16 -0.61 3.34
CA LEU A 58 4.00 -0.04 4.69
C LEU A 58 4.96 -0.72 5.67
N GLY A 59 5.14 -0.09 6.84
CA GLY A 59 5.96 -0.61 7.94
C GLY A 59 7.25 0.18 8.17
N GLY A 60 7.73 0.95 7.17
CA GLY A 60 8.91 1.81 7.34
C GLY A 60 8.73 2.87 8.43
N ASN A 61 7.61 3.58 8.43
CA ASN A 61 7.34 4.61 9.45
C ASN A 61 7.04 4.02 10.83
N ASP A 62 6.38 2.85 10.88
CA ASP A 62 6.17 2.11 12.12
C ASP A 62 7.52 1.75 12.76
N ALA A 63 8.45 1.23 11.94
CA ALA A 63 9.79 0.87 12.36
C ALA A 63 10.59 2.08 12.88
N LEU A 64 10.56 3.20 12.14
CA LEU A 64 11.18 4.46 12.57
C LEU A 64 10.59 5.03 13.86
N ARG A 65 9.36 4.65 14.21
CA ARG A 65 8.65 5.08 15.44
C ARG A 65 8.75 4.06 16.58
N GLY A 66 9.59 3.03 16.47
CA GLY A 66 9.79 2.05 17.53
C GLY A 66 8.59 1.12 17.75
N GLN A 67 7.70 0.95 16.77
CA GLN A 67 6.55 0.05 16.93
C GLN A 67 6.98 -1.42 16.96
N PRO A 68 6.41 -2.24 17.87
CA PRO A 68 6.79 -3.66 17.96
C PRO A 68 6.59 -4.40 16.62
N PRO A 69 7.56 -5.20 16.16
CA PRO A 69 7.45 -5.94 14.89
C PRO A 69 6.17 -6.78 14.78
N LEU A 70 5.73 -7.38 15.88
CA LEU A 70 4.49 -8.15 15.94
C LEU A 70 3.24 -7.30 15.67
N SER A 71 3.22 -6.03 16.13
CA SER A 71 2.13 -5.10 15.86
C SER A 71 2.05 -4.74 14.37
N ILE A 72 3.22 -4.45 13.77
CA ILE A 72 3.36 -4.18 12.33
C ILE A 72 2.86 -5.39 11.53
N GLN A 73 3.32 -6.59 11.86
CA GLN A 73 2.92 -7.84 11.20
C GLN A 73 1.41 -8.08 11.31
N ASN A 74 0.81 -7.89 12.49
CA ASN A 74 -0.62 -8.07 12.70
C ASN A 74 -1.45 -7.09 11.86
N ASN A 75 -1.02 -5.82 11.75
CA ASN A 75 -1.69 -4.84 10.92
C ASN A 75 -1.56 -5.17 9.43
N LEU A 76 -0.38 -5.57 8.96
CA LEU A 76 -0.17 -6.02 7.57
C LEU A 76 -1.06 -7.23 7.23
N ASN A 77 -1.15 -8.22 8.13
CA ASN A 77 -2.04 -9.37 7.96
C ASN A 77 -3.52 -8.94 7.84
N ARG A 78 -3.96 -7.96 8.65
CA ARG A 78 -5.31 -7.42 8.57
C ARG A 78 -5.56 -6.67 7.26
N LEU A 79 -4.60 -5.86 6.79
CA LEU A 79 -4.68 -5.18 5.50
C LEU A 79 -4.84 -6.19 4.35
N VAL A 80 -3.98 -7.22 4.32
CA VAL A 80 -4.06 -8.33 3.35
C VAL A 80 -5.43 -9.03 3.41
N THR A 81 -5.92 -9.30 4.62
CA THR A 81 -7.23 -9.94 4.81
C THR A 81 -8.38 -9.08 4.29
N LEU A 82 -8.36 -7.77 4.56
CA LEU A 82 -9.38 -6.85 4.09
C LEU A 82 -9.39 -6.74 2.56
N SER A 83 -8.23 -6.64 1.92
CA SER A 83 -8.10 -6.67 0.47
C SER A 83 -8.70 -7.94 -0.14
N LYS A 84 -8.37 -9.12 0.39
CA LYS A 84 -8.95 -10.39 -0.07
C LYS A 84 -10.46 -10.44 0.13
N LYS A 85 -10.97 -9.96 1.27
CA LYS A 85 -12.42 -9.89 1.55
C LYS A 85 -13.16 -8.97 0.57
N SER A 86 -12.51 -7.92 0.06
CA SER A 86 -13.07 -7.08 -1.00
C SER A 86 -12.86 -7.64 -2.40
N LYS A 87 -12.40 -8.89 -2.54
CA LYS A 87 -12.08 -9.56 -3.81
C LYS A 87 -10.92 -8.93 -4.59
N ALA A 88 -10.04 -8.21 -3.91
CA ALA A 88 -8.82 -7.67 -4.48
C ALA A 88 -7.61 -8.54 -4.13
N GLU A 89 -6.69 -8.74 -5.07
CA GLU A 89 -5.44 -9.47 -4.83
C GLU A 89 -4.41 -8.56 -4.14
N PRO A 90 -3.94 -8.89 -2.93
CA PRO A 90 -2.94 -8.09 -2.24
C PRO A 90 -1.52 -8.41 -2.74
N LEU A 91 -0.77 -7.39 -3.15
CA LEU A 91 0.67 -7.45 -3.39
C LEU A 91 1.40 -6.74 -2.25
N LEU A 92 2.02 -7.51 -1.35
CA LEU A 92 2.79 -6.96 -0.24
C LEU A 92 4.25 -6.73 -0.65
N LEU A 93 4.71 -5.48 -0.57
CA LEU A 93 6.11 -5.13 -0.75
C LEU A 93 6.83 -5.17 0.59
N GLY A 94 7.86 -6.02 0.69
CA GLY A 94 8.63 -6.21 1.91
C GLY A 94 9.51 -5.00 2.24
N MET A 95 9.53 -4.61 3.51
CA MET A 95 10.41 -3.56 4.03
C MET A 95 11.54 -4.18 4.85
N LYS A 96 12.76 -3.66 4.69
CA LYS A 96 13.90 -4.03 5.54
C LYS A 96 14.02 -3.02 6.68
N ILE A 97 13.87 -3.49 7.91
CA ILE A 97 14.03 -2.67 9.11
C ILE A 97 15.50 -2.71 9.53
N PRO A 98 16.19 -1.56 9.70
CA PRO A 98 17.55 -1.53 10.22
C PRO A 98 17.60 -2.01 11.68
N PRO A 99 18.73 -2.58 12.14
CA PRO A 99 18.84 -3.36 13.39
C PRO A 99 18.76 -2.54 14.70
N ASN A 100 18.18 -1.35 14.67
CA ASN A 100 18.20 -0.41 15.80
C ASN A 100 17.09 -0.71 16.85
N TYR A 101 16.73 -1.98 17.03
CA TYR A 101 15.80 -2.47 18.07
C TYR A 101 16.58 -3.21 19.16
#